data_AF-A0A0R3ARR6-F1
#
_entry.id   AF-A0A0R3ARR6-F1
#
_cell.length_a   1.000
_cell.length_b   1.000
_cell.length_c   1.000
_cell.angle_alpha   90.00
_cell.angle_beta   90.00
_cell.angle_gamma   90.00
#
_symmetry.space_group_name_H-M   'P 1'
#
loop_
_entity.id
_entity.type
_entity.pdbx_description
1 polymer ?
#
loop_
_entity_poly.entity_id
_entity_poly.type
_entity_poly.pdbx_seq_one_letter_code
_entity_poly.pdbx_strand_id
1 'polypeptide(L)'
;MNNVTAASPRKSMTPVECKFLKAGNRLLLEKANGRIGSAAFMDIIADWHASRSVLGFEAFARLWIFEGNAKNKIADKLLRELFGMDEPTPRKAA
;
A
#
# COMPACT_ATOMS: atom_id res chain seq x y z
N MET A 1 8.90 15.88 -39.19
CA MET A 1 8.91 15.61 -37.73
C MET A 1 7.96 14.46 -37.47
N ASN A 2 8.45 13.30 -37.03
CA ASN A 2 7.56 12.24 -36.56
C ASN A 2 7.08 12.61 -35.16
N ASN A 3 5.77 12.86 -35.01
CA ASN A 3 5.14 13.01 -33.70
C ASN A 3 5.11 11.62 -33.04
N VAL A 4 6.16 11.29 -32.30
CA VAL A 4 6.15 10.15 -31.38
C VAL A 4 5.36 10.59 -30.15
N THR A 5 4.07 10.27 -30.12
CA THR A 5 3.27 10.45 -28.89
C THR A 5 3.80 9.49 -27.85
N ALA A 6 4.37 10.02 -26.76
CA ALA A 6 4.83 9.18 -25.66
C ALA A 6 3.67 8.33 -25.14
N ALA A 7 3.84 7.01 -25.14
CA ALA A 7 2.84 6.11 -24.60
C ALA A 7 2.69 6.37 -23.09
N SER A 8 1.45 6.58 -22.64
CA SER A 8 1.17 6.76 -21.22
C SER A 8 1.59 5.50 -20.43
N PRO A 9 2.00 5.66 -19.16
CA PRO A 9 2.28 4.52 -18.29
C PRO A 9 1.08 3.58 -18.21
N ARG A 10 1.32 2.26 -18.27
CA ARG A 10 0.25 1.26 -18.15
C ARG A 10 -0.42 1.27 -16.78
N LYS A 11 0.31 1.76 -15.77
CA LYS A 11 -0.15 1.92 -14.39
C LYS A 11 0.23 3.30 -13.90
N SER A 12 -0.74 4.01 -13.37
CA SER A 12 -0.57 5.27 -12.69
C SER A 12 -1.47 5.31 -11.49
N MET A 13 -0.94 5.75 -10.35
CA MET A 13 -1.80 6.08 -9.22
C MET A 13 -2.69 7.27 -9.55
N THR A 14 -3.94 7.20 -9.11
CA THR A 14 -4.84 8.34 -9.07
C THR A 14 -4.28 9.44 -8.13
N PRO A 15 -4.76 10.69 -8.25
CA PRO A 15 -4.39 11.75 -7.31
C PRO A 15 -4.69 11.40 -5.85
N VAL A 16 -5.77 10.64 -5.61
CA VAL A 16 -6.17 10.18 -4.26
C VAL A 16 -5.17 9.15 -3.73
N GLU A 17 -4.80 8.14 -4.53
CA GLU A 17 -3.80 7.14 -4.14
C GLU A 17 -2.42 7.78 -3.90
N CYS A 18 -2.02 8.76 -4.73
CA CYS A 18 -0.80 9.54 -4.49
C CYS A 18 -0.82 10.26 -3.14
N LYS A 19 -1.95 10.88 -2.77
CA LYS A 19 -2.10 11.58 -1.49
C LYS A 19 -2.10 10.59 -0.33
N PHE A 20 -2.82 9.48 -0.46
CA PHE A 20 -2.85 8.39 0.51
C PHE A 20 -1.45 7.86 0.78
N LEU A 21 -0.66 7.57 -0.25
CA LEU A 21 0.70 7.06 -0.11
C LEU A 21 1.61 8.04 0.63
N LYS A 22 1.57 9.33 0.26
CA LYS A 22 2.37 10.37 0.93
C LYS A 22 1.99 10.53 2.40
N ALA A 23 0.69 10.56 2.71
CA ALA A 23 0.22 10.70 4.08
C ALA A 23 0.48 9.43 4.91
N GLY A 24 0.18 8.26 4.34
CA GLY A 24 0.36 6.96 4.97
C GLY A 24 1.81 6.68 5.33
N ASN A 25 2.76 6.98 4.44
CA ASN A 25 4.18 6.80 4.75
C ASN A 25 4.65 7.72 5.89
N ARG A 26 4.18 8.98 5.93
CA ARG A 26 4.48 9.91 7.03
C ARG A 26 3.91 9.41 8.35
N LEU A 27 2.65 8.99 8.34
CA LEU A 27 1.98 8.41 9.51
C LEU A 27 2.71 7.17 10.02
N LEU A 28 3.15 6.28 9.12
CA LEU A 28 3.95 5.12 9.49
C LEU A 28 5.24 5.54 10.18
N LEU A 29 5.99 6.48 9.63
CA LEU A 29 7.26 6.95 10.20
C LEU A 29 7.13 7.60 11.58
N GLU A 30 5.96 8.12 11.93
CA GLU A 30 5.66 8.67 13.26
C GLU A 30 5.35 7.58 14.31
N LYS A 31 4.98 6.37 13.89
CA LYS A 31 4.66 5.26 14.80
C LYS A 31 5.91 4.60 15.37
N ALA A 32 5.77 3.99 16.55
CA ALA A 32 6.79 3.09 17.10
C ALA A 32 7.05 1.93 16.12
N ASN A 33 8.32 1.64 15.82
CA ASN A 33 8.73 0.69 14.77
C ASN A 33 8.23 1.04 13.35
N GLY A 34 7.82 2.28 13.13
CA GLY A 34 7.25 2.79 11.89
C GLY A 34 8.07 2.57 10.63
N ARG A 35 9.41 2.58 10.77
CA ARG A 35 10.36 2.32 9.68
C ARG A 35 10.15 0.93 9.05
N ILE A 36 9.77 -0.07 9.85
CA ILE A 36 9.51 -1.43 9.38
C ILE A 36 8.24 -1.46 8.52
N GLY A 37 7.18 -0.78 8.96
CA GLY A 37 5.95 -0.63 8.17
C GLY A 37 6.18 0.19 6.90
N SER A 38 6.98 1.26 6.98
CA SER A 38 7.36 2.10 5.82
C SER A 38 8.14 1.32 4.77
N ALA A 39 9.09 0.47 5.18
CA ALA A 39 9.83 -0.41 4.27
C ALA A 39 8.88 -1.37 3.54
N ALA A 40 8.02 -2.08 4.27
CA ALA A 40 7.03 -2.98 3.66
C ALA A 40 6.01 -2.22 2.77
N PHE A 41 5.70 -0.97 3.10
CA PHE A 41 4.84 -0.14 2.26
C PHE A 41 5.50 0.19 0.91
N MET A 42 6.83 0.40 0.90
CA MET A 42 7.60 0.55 -0.34
C MET A 42 7.67 -0.74 -1.15
N ASP A 43 7.75 -1.90 -0.50
CA ASP A 43 7.71 -3.20 -1.17
C ASP A 43 6.38 -3.39 -1.94
N ILE A 44 5.25 -3.03 -1.33
CA ILE A 44 3.93 -3.05 -2.01
C ILE A 44 3.95 -2.23 -3.31
N ILE A 45 4.55 -1.03 -3.26
CA ILE A 45 4.60 -0.12 -4.42
C ILE A 45 5.48 -0.72 -5.52
N ALA A 46 6.63 -1.28 -5.15
CA ALA A 46 7.53 -1.95 -6.08
C ALA A 46 6.85 -3.16 -6.74
N ASP A 47 6.20 -4.01 -5.95
CA ASP A 47 5.51 -5.20 -6.44
C ASP A 47 4.29 -4.86 -7.30
N TRP A 48 3.56 -3.79 -6.96
CA TRP A 48 2.44 -3.32 -7.78
C TRP A 48 2.91 -2.87 -9.17
N HIS A 49 4.04 -2.15 -9.23
CA HIS A 49 4.64 -1.71 -10.50
C HIS A 49 5.23 -2.88 -11.31
N ALA A 50 5.80 -3.87 -10.64
CA ALA A 50 6.34 -5.07 -11.30
C ALA A 50 5.25 -6.04 -11.78
N SER A 51 4.09 -6.03 -11.13
CA SER A 51 2.98 -6.93 -11.44
C SER A 51 2.30 -6.61 -12.77
N ARG A 52 1.76 -7.63 -13.45
CA ARG A 52 0.85 -7.46 -14.61
C ARG A 52 -0.62 -7.29 -14.21
N SER A 53 -0.92 -7.26 -12.91
CA SER A 53 -2.27 -7.09 -12.39
C SER A 53 -2.92 -5.81 -12.91
N VAL A 54 -4.20 -5.88 -13.29
CA VAL A 54 -5.02 -4.73 -13.69
C VAL A 54 -5.64 -3.99 -12.51
N LEU A 55 -5.40 -4.46 -11.28
CA LEU A 55 -5.92 -3.85 -10.06
C LEU A 55 -5.30 -2.46 -9.84
N GLY A 56 -6.14 -1.53 -9.37
CA GLY A 56 -5.69 -0.28 -8.76
C GLY A 56 -4.79 -0.53 -7.54
N PHE A 57 -4.04 0.48 -7.13
CA PHE A 57 -3.01 0.31 -6.09
C PHE A 57 -3.63 -0.14 -4.77
N GLU A 58 -4.74 0.48 -4.35
CA GLU A 58 -5.38 0.12 -3.07
C GLU A 58 -5.85 -1.34 -3.04
N ALA A 59 -6.51 -1.80 -4.09
CA ALA A 59 -6.99 -3.18 -4.18
C ALA A 59 -5.83 -4.19 -4.23
N PHE A 60 -4.77 -3.85 -4.98
CA PHE A 60 -3.55 -4.67 -5.01
C PHE A 60 -2.89 -4.74 -3.63
N ALA A 61 -2.76 -3.61 -2.94
CA ALA A 61 -2.12 -3.54 -1.63
C ALA A 61 -2.88 -4.38 -0.58
N ARG A 62 -4.21 -4.30 -0.55
CA ARG A 62 -5.03 -5.12 0.35
C ARG A 62 -4.83 -6.61 0.09
N LEU A 63 -4.80 -7.03 -1.17
CA LEU A 63 -4.53 -8.42 -1.53
C LEU A 63 -3.10 -8.84 -1.12
N TRP A 64 -2.11 -7.99 -1.40
CA TRP A 64 -0.71 -8.24 -1.05
C TRP A 64 -0.52 -8.42 0.47
N ILE A 65 -1.22 -7.63 1.28
CA ILE A 65 -1.22 -7.76 2.75
C ILE A 65 -1.93 -9.04 3.17
N PHE A 66 -3.08 -9.35 2.55
CA PHE A 66 -3.85 -10.57 2.86
C PHE A 66 -3.03 -11.85 2.57
N GLU A 67 -2.25 -11.87 1.49
CA GLU A 67 -1.35 -12.96 1.13
C GLU A 67 -0.15 -13.12 2.08
N GLY A 68 0.04 -12.20 3.04
CA GLY A 68 1.11 -12.28 4.03
C GLY A 68 2.48 -11.86 3.51
N ASN A 69 2.53 -11.12 2.40
CA ASN A 69 3.78 -10.74 1.75
C ASN A 69 4.64 -9.79 2.60
N ALA A 70 4.08 -9.17 3.65
CA ALA A 70 4.81 -8.33 4.60
C ALA A 70 5.92 -9.07 5.37
N LYS A 71 5.82 -10.40 5.52
CA LYS A 71 6.82 -11.30 6.16
C LYS A 71 7.31 -10.89 7.56
N ASN A 72 6.69 -9.87 8.17
CA ASN A 72 7.00 -9.34 9.49
C ASN A 72 5.69 -8.96 10.18
N LYS A 73 5.48 -9.47 11.40
CA LYS A 73 4.22 -9.28 12.14
C LYS A 73 3.94 -7.80 12.47
N ILE A 74 4.98 -7.01 12.74
CA ILE A 74 4.83 -5.58 13.02
C ILE A 74 4.46 -4.83 11.74
N ALA A 75 5.13 -5.15 10.62
CA ALA A 75 4.77 -4.57 9.31
C ALA A 75 3.33 -4.90 8.92
N ASP A 76 2.94 -6.18 9.00
CA ASP A 76 1.60 -6.64 8.66
C ASP A 76 0.53 -5.91 9.48
N LYS A 77 0.71 -5.81 10.80
CA LYS A 77 -0.21 -5.05 11.66
C LYS A 77 -0.30 -3.58 11.28
N LEU A 78 0.84 -2.91 11.10
CA LEU A 78 0.87 -1.48 10.74
C LEU A 78 0.21 -1.21 9.38
N LEU A 79 0.40 -2.11 8.42
CA LEU A 79 -0.21 -2.03 7.10
C LEU A 79 -1.72 -2.30 7.16
N ARG A 80 -2.16 -3.30 7.92
CA ARG A 80 -3.60 -3.56 8.13
C ARG A 80 -4.30 -2.36 8.77
N GLU A 81 -3.70 -1.77 9.79
CA GLU A 81 -4.19 -0.53 10.40
C GLU A 81 -4.27 0.61 9.36
N LEU A 82 -3.21 0.78 8.55
CA LEU A 82 -3.14 1.85 7.53
C LEU A 82 -4.20 1.68 6.43
N PHE A 83 -4.48 0.45 6.01
CA PHE A 83 -5.45 0.12 4.97
C PHE A 83 -6.87 -0.15 5.51
N GLY A 84 -7.10 0.02 6.82
CA GLY A 84 -8.40 -0.24 7.44
C GLY A 84 -8.85 -1.70 7.34
N MET A 85 -7.89 -2.64 7.34
CA MET A 85 -8.12 -4.09 7.23
C MET A 85 -8.23 -4.79 8.58
N ASP A 86 -8.12 -4.06 9.69
CA ASP A 86 -8.38 -4.64 11.00
C ASP A 86 -9.88 -4.91 11.15
N GLU A 87 -10.24 -6.17 11.42
CA GLU A 87 -11.59 -6.49 11.87
C GLU A 87 -11.90 -5.73 13.16
N PRO A 88 -13.14 -5.23 13.35
CA PRO A 88 -13.57 -4.79 14.66
C PRO A 88 -13.48 -5.98 15.61
N THR A 89 -12.48 -5.98 16.49
CA THR A 89 -12.40 -6.97 17.56
C THR A 89 -13.73 -6.99 18.32
N PRO A 90 -14.44 -8.13 18.40
CA PRO A 90 -15.76 -8.21 19.05
C PRO A 90 -15.64 -8.20 20.58
N ARG A 91 -14.95 -7.20 21.15
CA ARG A 91 -14.67 -7.09 22.58
C ARG A 91 -14.76 -5.69 23.15
N LYS A 92 -15.51 -4.80 22.50
CA LYS A 92 -15.97 -3.51 23.06
C LYS A 92 -17.42 -3.19 22.63
N ALA A 93 -18.27 -4.20 22.66
CA ALA A 93 -19.72 -4.03 22.76
C ALA A 93 -20.18 -4.88 23.96
N ALA A 94 -19.86 -4.38 25.15
CA ALA A 94 -20.36 -4.87 26.43
C ALA A 94 -20.83 -3.64 27.22
#